data_AF-A0A9D8YVW9-F1
#
_entry.id   AF-A0A9D8YVW9-F1
#
_cell.length_a   1.000
_cell.length_b   1.000
_cell.length_c   1.000
_cell.angle_alpha   90.00
_cell.angle_beta   90.00
_cell.angle_gamma   90.00
#
_symmetry.space_group_name_H-M   'P 1'
#
loop_
_entity.id
_entity.type
_entity.pdbx_description
1 polymer ?
#
loop_
_entity_poly.entity_id
_entity_poly.type
_entity_poly.pdbx_seq_one_letter_code
_entity_poly.pdbx_strand_id
1 'polypeptide(L)'
;MATITLKNVPDDLHNKLKAQAERNRRSLNQEAIEILSDGLADTIPSPALDPEAFLAHVKKTHDSMEARGICLTNQEVLDAINFGRE
;
A
#
# COMPACT_ATOMS: atom_id res chain seq x y z
N MET A 1 -15.58 15.39 -9.15
CA MET A 1 -14.57 15.10 -8.10
C MET A 1 -14.19 16.41 -7.44
N ALA A 2 -14.01 16.40 -6.12
CA ALA A 2 -13.51 17.59 -5.42
C ALA A 2 -12.07 17.89 -5.88
N THR A 3 -11.72 19.17 -5.98
CA THR A 3 -10.37 19.62 -6.33
C THR A 3 -9.84 20.46 -5.17
N ILE A 4 -8.61 20.19 -4.75
CA ILE A 4 -7.92 20.94 -3.70
C ILE A 4 -6.72 21.64 -4.33
N THR A 5 -6.57 22.93 -4.05
CA THR A 5 -5.40 23.71 -4.49
C THR A 5 -4.60 24.12 -3.27
N LEU A 6 -3.37 23.62 -3.17
CA LEU A 6 -2.41 24.04 -2.15
C LEU A 6 -1.66 25.28 -2.65
N LYS A 7 -1.78 26.41 -1.95
CA LYS A 7 -1.09 27.67 -2.28
C LYS A 7 0.09 27.89 -1.34
N ASN A 8 1.10 28.59 -1.83
CA ASN A 8 2.28 28.99 -1.05
C ASN A 8 3.03 27.78 -0.44
N VAL A 9 3.11 26.68 -1.17
CA VAL A 9 3.92 25.53 -0.77
C VAL A 9 5.40 25.94 -0.86
N PRO A 10 6.20 25.78 0.22
CA PRO A 10 7.63 26.07 0.16
C PRO A 10 8.33 25.27 -0.95
N ASP A 11 9.27 25.90 -1.65
CA ASP A 11 9.95 25.28 -2.79
C ASP A 11 10.69 23.99 -2.39
N ASP A 12 11.28 23.96 -1.18
CA ASP A 12 11.96 22.77 -0.68
C ASP A 12 10.98 21.60 -0.47
N LEU A 13 9.77 21.89 0.02
CA LEU A 13 8.72 20.90 0.22
C LEU A 13 8.18 20.40 -1.13
N HIS A 14 7.93 21.31 -2.08
CA HIS A 14 7.50 20.94 -3.42
C HIS A 14 8.52 20.03 -4.11
N ASN A 15 9.82 20.33 -3.97
CA ASN A 15 10.89 19.52 -4.55
C ASN A 15 10.98 18.13 -3.90
N LYS A 16 10.82 18.03 -2.57
CA LYS A 16 10.76 16.73 -1.86
C LYS A 16 9.58 15.89 -2.35
N LEU A 17 8.39 16.50 -2.47
CA LEU A 17 7.20 15.83 -2.98
C LEU A 17 7.40 15.30 -4.41
N LYS A 18 8.03 16.11 -5.29
CA LYS A 18 8.32 15.68 -6.66
C LYS A 18 9.29 14.49 -6.69
N ALA A 19 10.37 14.54 -5.91
CA ALA A 19 11.34 13.44 -5.83
C ALA A 19 10.71 12.15 -5.28
N GLN A 20 9.79 12.28 -4.31
CA GLN A 20 9.05 11.14 -3.76
C GLN A 20 8.08 10.55 -4.80
N ALA A 21 7.33 11.39 -5.52
CA ALA A 21 6.44 10.96 -6.59
C ALA A 21 7.19 10.20 -7.70
N GLU A 22 8.36 10.69 -8.12
CA GLU A 22 9.23 10.02 -9.10
C GLU A 22 9.70 8.65 -8.58
N ARG A 23 10.14 8.57 -7.32
CA ARG A 23 10.55 7.31 -6.68
C ARG A 23 9.40 6.29 -6.65
N ASN A 24 8.19 6.75 -6.36
CA ASN A 24 6.98 5.93 -6.29
C ASN A 24 6.37 5.64 -7.67
N ARG A 25 6.94 6.20 -8.76
CA ARG A 25 6.43 6.11 -10.13
C ARG A 25 4.98 6.60 -10.26
N ARG A 26 4.65 7.67 -9.54
CA ARG A 26 3.31 8.30 -9.51
C ARG A 26 3.40 9.75 -9.97
N SER A 27 2.27 10.30 -10.39
CA SER A 27 2.17 11.75 -10.63
C SER A 27 2.21 12.51 -9.30
N LEU A 28 2.66 13.78 -9.32
CA LEU A 28 2.69 14.63 -8.13
C LEU A 28 1.30 14.77 -7.47
N ASN A 29 0.24 14.84 -8.29
CA ASN A 29 -1.14 14.90 -7.78
C ASN A 29 -1.53 13.61 -7.05
N GLN A 30 -1.17 12.46 -7.60
CA GLN A 30 -1.44 11.17 -6.96
C GLN A 30 -0.64 11.02 -5.67
N GLU A 31 0.63 11.43 -5.66
CA GLU A 31 1.45 11.43 -4.44
C GLU A 31 0.84 12.31 -3.34
N ALA A 32 0.35 13.51 -3.69
CA ALA A 32 -0.32 14.39 -2.73
C ALA A 32 -1.60 13.77 -2.16
N ILE A 33 -2.39 13.07 -2.99
CA ILE A 33 -3.60 12.37 -2.54
C ILE A 33 -3.25 11.23 -1.59
N GLU A 34 -2.21 10.46 -1.88
CA GLU A 34 -1.78 9.31 -1.06
C GLU A 34 -1.28 9.79 0.30
N ILE A 35 -0.43 10.82 0.33
CA ILE A 35 0.04 11.43 1.59
C ILE A 35 -1.12 11.96 2.44
N LEU A 36 -2.10 12.63 1.81
CA LEU A 36 -3.29 13.11 2.52
C LEU A 36 -4.15 11.94 3.03
N SER A 37 -4.24 10.86 2.27
CA SER A 37 -5.01 9.67 2.67
C SER A 37 -4.36 8.97 3.86
N ASP A 38 -3.05 8.73 3.79
CA ASP A 38 -2.28 8.09 4.87
C ASP A 38 -2.30 8.96 6.14
N GLY A 39 -2.09 10.27 6.01
CA GLY A 39 -2.13 11.18 7.15
C GLY A 39 -3.50 11.26 7.83
N LEU A 40 -4.59 10.96 7.11
CA LEU A 40 -5.93 10.88 7.67
C LEU A 40 -6.27 9.48 8.19
N ALA A 41 -5.66 8.42 7.67
CA ALA A 41 -5.90 7.04 8.11
C ALA A 41 -5.58 6.83 9.60
N ASP A 42 -4.58 7.54 10.14
CA ASP A 42 -4.25 7.52 11.58
C ASP A 42 -5.24 8.33 12.43
N THR A 43 -5.92 9.32 11.84
CA THR A 43 -6.85 10.21 12.56
C THR A 43 -8.29 9.72 12.56
N ILE A 44 -8.66 8.93 11.56
CA ILE A 44 -9.95 8.26 11.51
C ILE A 44 -9.78 6.98 12.32
N PRO A 45 -10.50 6.79 13.45
CA PRO A 45 -10.48 5.51 14.13
C PRO A 45 -10.90 4.46 13.11
N SER A 46 -9.94 3.62 12.70
CA SER A 46 -10.24 2.44 11.91
C SER A 46 -11.36 1.71 12.66
N PRO A 47 -12.48 1.36 11.99
CA PRO A 47 -13.52 0.59 12.67
C PRO A 47 -12.82 -0.57 13.34
N ALA A 48 -13.02 -0.72 14.66
CA ALA A 48 -12.31 -1.71 15.46
C ALA A 48 -12.39 -3.05 14.73
N LEU A 49 -11.27 -3.45 14.13
CA LEU A 49 -11.21 -4.64 13.32
C LEU A 49 -11.37 -5.79 14.29
N ASP A 50 -12.49 -6.51 14.19
CA ASP A 50 -12.72 -7.71 14.96
C ASP A 50 -11.64 -8.75 14.58
N PRO A 51 -10.67 -9.04 15.46
CA PRO A 51 -9.51 -9.87 15.10
C PRO A 51 -9.94 -11.27 14.65
N GLU A 52 -10.94 -11.84 15.31
CA GLU A 52 -11.49 -13.15 14.99
C GLU A 52 -12.14 -13.17 13.60
N ALA A 53 -12.93 -12.15 13.25
CA ALA A 53 -13.54 -12.04 11.93
C ALA A 53 -12.49 -11.86 10.83
N PHE A 54 -11.44 -11.07 11.09
CA PHE A 54 -10.35 -10.87 10.14
C PHE A 54 -9.56 -12.17 9.90
N LEU A 55 -9.16 -12.88 10.97
CA LEU A 55 -8.46 -14.15 10.87
C LEU A 55 -9.30 -15.21 10.16
N ALA A 56 -10.61 -15.26 10.41
CA ALA A 56 -11.52 -16.15 9.70
C ALA A 56 -11.57 -15.83 8.19
N HIS A 57 -11.57 -14.56 7.82
CA HIS A 57 -11.53 -14.12 6.41
C HIS A 57 -10.21 -14.50 5.72
N VAL A 58 -9.08 -14.26 6.37
CA VAL A 58 -7.75 -14.64 5.86
C VAL A 58 -7.68 -16.16 5.65
N LYS A 59 -8.13 -16.96 6.63
CA LYS A 59 -8.15 -18.42 6.52
C LYS A 59 -9.03 -18.90 5.36
N LYS A 60 -10.25 -18.35 5.23
CA LYS A 60 -11.15 -18.71 4.12
C LYS A 60 -10.53 -18.40 2.77
N THR A 61 -9.86 -17.26 2.64
CA THR A 61 -9.16 -16.88 1.41
C THR A 61 -8.02 -17.84 1.13
N HIS A 62 -7.21 -18.16 2.14
CA HIS A 62 -6.13 -19.15 2.04
C HIS A 62 -6.64 -20.51 1.57
N ASP A 63 -7.65 -21.09 2.24
CA ASP A 63 -8.23 -22.39 1.89
C ASP A 63 -8.78 -22.40 0.46
N SER A 64 -9.36 -21.28 0.00
CA SER A 64 -9.87 -21.14 -1.37
C SER A 64 -8.76 -21.10 -2.42
N MET A 65 -7.60 -20.52 -2.08
CA MET A 65 -6.44 -20.47 -2.97
C MET A 65 -5.74 -21.83 -3.02
N GLU A 66 -5.62 -22.50 -1.87
CA GLU A 66 -5.10 -23.86 -1.78
C GLU A 66 -5.95 -24.85 -2.59
N ALA A 67 -7.28 -24.76 -2.49
CA ALA A 67 -8.21 -25.58 -3.29
C ALA A 67 -8.06 -25.36 -4.81
N ARG A 68 -7.53 -24.20 -5.23
CA ARG A 68 -7.21 -23.87 -6.63
C ARG A 68 -5.79 -24.27 -7.03
N GLY A 69 -5.04 -24.90 -6.14
CA GLY A 69 -3.64 -25.28 -6.34
C GLY A 69 -2.67 -24.10 -6.24
N ILE A 70 -3.10 -22.98 -5.66
CA ILE A 70 -2.28 -21.78 -5.47
C ILE A 70 -1.80 -21.78 -4.02
N CYS A 71 -0.77 -22.58 -3.75
CA CYS A 71 -0.06 -22.61 -2.48
C CYS A 71 1.42 -22.31 -2.73
N LEU A 72 1.96 -21.35 -2.00
CA LEU A 72 3.39 -21.01 -2.00
C LEU A 72 3.86 -21.03 -0.56
N THR A 73 4.89 -21.82 -0.31
CA THR A 73 5.63 -21.79 0.95
C THR A 73 6.61 -20.62 0.93
N ASN A 74 6.98 -20.16 2.13
CA ASN A 74 8.03 -19.14 2.25
C ASN A 74 9.33 -19.57 1.58
N GLN A 75 9.65 -20.87 1.58
CA GLN A 75 10.85 -21.39 0.94
C GLN A 75 10.79 -21.24 -0.58
N GLU A 76 9.67 -21.61 -1.21
CA GLU A 76 9.49 -21.45 -2.67
C GLU A 76 9.57 -19.98 -3.10
N VAL A 77 9.05 -19.06 -2.28
CA VAL A 77 9.18 -17.61 -2.54
C VAL A 77 10.65 -17.18 -2.47
N LEU A 78 11.40 -17.62 -1.45
CA LEU A 78 12.82 -17.30 -1.31
C LEU A 78 13.65 -17.87 -2.47
N ASP A 79 13.36 -19.09 -2.89
CA ASP A 79 14.03 -19.73 -4.01
C ASP A 79 13.77 -18.97 -5.31
N ALA A 80 12.53 -18.51 -5.56
CA ALA A 80 12.21 -17.69 -6.74
C ALA A 80 12.91 -16.32 -6.72
N ILE A 81 13.01 -15.68 -5.55
CA ILE A 81 13.74 -14.41 -5.38
C ILE A 81 15.23 -14.60 -5.67
N ASN A 82 15.83 -15.68 -5.17
CA ASN A 82 17.25 -15.97 -5.37
C ASN A 82 17.56 -16.34 -6.81
N PHE A 83 16.71 -17.16 -7.45
CA PHE A 83 16.85 -17.53 -8.86
C PHE A 83 16.87 -16.30 -9.79
N GLY A 84 16.07 -15.26 -9.51
CA GLY A 84 16.07 -14.03 -10.29
C GLY A 84 17.26 -13.08 -10.04
N ARG A 85 18.17 -13.41 -9.11
CA ARG A 85 19.37 -12.62 -8.78
C ARG A 85 20.66 -13.22 -9.34
N GLU A 86 20.63 -14.48 -9.77
CA GLU A 86 21.70 -15.15 -10.53
C GLU A 86 21.63 -14.76 -12.02
#